data_AF-A0A4Q3CUE0-F1
#
_entry.id   AF-A0A4Q3CUE0-F1
#
_cell.length_a   1.000
_cell.length_b   1.000
_cell.length_c   1.000
_cell.angle_alpha   90.00
_cell.angle_beta   90.00
_cell.angle_gamma   90.00
#
_symmetry.space_group_name_H-M   'P 1'
#
loop_
_entity.id
_entity.type
_entity.pdbx_description
1 polymer ?
#
loop_
_entity_poly.entity_id
_entity_poly.type
_entity_poly.pdbx_seq_one_letter_code
_entity_poly.pdbx_strand_id
1 'polypeptide(L)'
;MRPVTRAIITGTAVSGSLDLLSAFAFSAIRGVGPIRVLQGVAAGPFGDPMMRGASVPVALAGLIVHYALMTVMVTVFVLAARRLRFILVRPLLWGLAYGFALYLMMYWVVLPARWPELFPRTGLWDVGDALFSHLICVGLPMGWVVNRALRGPAVP
;
A
#
# COMPACT_ATOMS: atom_id res chain seq x y z
N MET A 1 -15.23 -5.95 18.93
CA MET A 1 -13.94 -6.28 18.25
C MET A 1 -12.78 -5.73 19.06
N ARG A 2 -11.66 -6.46 19.18
CA ARG A 2 -10.44 -5.94 19.82
C ARG A 2 -9.91 -4.72 19.04
N PRO A 3 -9.37 -3.68 19.71
CA PRO A 3 -8.97 -2.43 19.04
C PRO A 3 -7.93 -2.64 17.93
N VAL A 4 -7.07 -3.65 18.10
CA VAL A 4 -6.05 -4.07 17.13
C VAL A 4 -6.68 -4.64 15.86
N THR A 5 -7.61 -5.58 15.99
CA THR A 5 -8.31 -6.19 14.84
C THR A 5 -9.07 -5.13 14.05
N ARG A 6 -9.73 -4.19 14.74
CA ARG A 6 -10.38 -3.06 14.10
C ARG A 6 -9.39 -2.18 13.34
N ALA A 7 -8.24 -1.86 13.95
CA ALA A 7 -7.19 -1.08 13.29
C ALA A 7 -6.66 -1.76 12.02
N ILE A 8 -6.46 -3.09 12.06
CA ILE A 8 -6.01 -3.85 10.89
C ILE A 8 -7.07 -3.83 9.79
N ILE A 9 -8.31 -4.19 10.10
CA ILE A 9 -9.39 -4.23 9.10
C ILE A 9 -9.62 -2.86 8.48
N THR A 10 -9.78 -1.82 9.30
CA THR A 10 -10.01 -0.45 8.81
C THR A 10 -8.79 0.09 8.07
N GLY A 11 -7.58 -0.15 8.58
CA GLY A 11 -6.34 0.27 7.95
C GLY A 11 -6.15 -0.36 6.58
N THR A 12 -6.39 -1.68 6.46
CA THR A 12 -6.34 -2.41 5.20
C THR A 12 -7.38 -1.88 4.21
N ALA A 13 -8.63 -1.74 4.64
CA ALA A 13 -9.71 -1.31 3.77
C ALA A 13 -9.43 0.11 3.22
N VAL A 14 -9.10 1.06 4.10
CA VAL A 14 -8.88 2.45 3.71
C VAL A 14 -7.60 2.60 2.88
N SER A 15 -6.46 2.14 3.40
CA SER A 15 -5.16 2.31 2.74
C SER A 15 -5.09 1.51 1.44
N GLY A 16 -5.61 0.28 1.45
CA GLY A 16 -5.67 -0.58 0.25
C GLY A 16 -6.54 -0.01 -0.85
N SER A 17 -7.70 0.56 -0.49
CA SER A 17 -8.59 1.19 -1.46
C SER A 17 -7.99 2.46 -2.04
N LEU A 18 -7.43 3.34 -1.20
CA LEU A 18 -6.81 4.58 -1.65
C LEU A 18 -5.59 4.33 -2.55
N ASP A 19 -4.75 3.37 -2.16
CA ASP A 19 -3.59 2.95 -2.98
C ASP A 19 -4.03 2.44 -4.35
N LEU A 20 -5.01 1.52 -4.39
CA LEU A 20 -5.49 0.95 -5.63
C LEU A 20 -6.20 1.98 -6.52
N LEU A 21 -7.01 2.86 -5.93
CA LEU A 21 -7.65 3.97 -6.64
C LEU A 21 -6.60 4.92 -7.24
N SER A 22 -5.55 5.22 -6.49
CA SER A 22 -4.44 6.04 -6.99
C SER A 22 -3.74 5.34 -8.17
N ALA A 23 -3.49 4.04 -8.06
CA ALA A 23 -2.87 3.25 -9.14
C ALA A 23 -3.73 3.25 -10.41
N PHE A 24 -5.06 3.11 -10.27
CA PHE A 24 -5.98 3.20 -11.41
C PHE A 24 -6.03 4.60 -12.02
N ALA A 25 -6.08 5.65 -11.20
CA ALA A 25 -6.10 7.03 -11.69
C ALA A 25 -4.82 7.39 -12.46
N PHE A 26 -3.64 7.11 -11.89
CA PHE A 26 -2.36 7.39 -12.55
C PHE A 26 -2.13 6.52 -13.78
N SER A 27 -2.57 5.25 -13.75
CA SER A 27 -2.49 4.37 -14.92
C SER A 27 -3.42 4.81 -16.04
N ALA A 28 -4.62 5.30 -15.72
CA ALA A 28 -5.57 5.81 -16.71
C ALA A 28 -5.03 7.02 -17.47
N ILE A 29 -4.30 7.92 -16.79
CA ILE A 29 -3.60 9.04 -17.43
C ILE A 29 -2.59 8.56 -18.49
N ARG A 30 -2.00 7.37 -18.28
CA ARG A 30 -1.06 6.72 -19.21
C ARG A 30 -1.75 5.79 -20.22
N GLY A 31 -3.08 5.81 -20.29
CA GLY A 31 -3.87 4.95 -21.19
C GLY A 31 -3.94 3.48 -20.77
N VAL A 32 -3.57 3.15 -19.53
CA VAL A 32 -3.55 1.78 -19.01
C VAL A 32 -4.80 1.52 -18.17
N GLY A 33 -5.61 0.55 -18.59
CA GLY A 33 -6.85 0.17 -17.90
C GLY A 33 -6.64 -0.61 -16.59
N PRO A 34 -7.66 -0.64 -15.69
CA PRO A 34 -7.55 -1.23 -14.36
C PRO A 34 -7.27 -2.74 -14.37
N ILE A 35 -7.76 -3.47 -15.38
CA ILE A 35 -7.46 -4.90 -15.55
C ILE A 35 -5.95 -5.10 -15.68
N ARG A 36 -5.26 -4.26 -16.46
CA ARG A 36 -3.83 -4.38 -16.70
C ARG A 36 -3.01 -4.07 -15.45
N VAL A 37 -3.45 -3.10 -14.65
CA VAL A 37 -2.85 -2.78 -13.35
C VAL A 37 -2.91 -3.99 -12.43
N LEU A 38 -4.10 -4.58 -12.27
CA LEU A 38 -4.29 -5.75 -11.41
C LEU A 38 -3.53 -6.98 -11.92
N GLN A 39 -3.47 -7.20 -13.23
CA GLN A 39 -2.61 -8.25 -13.81
C GLN A 39 -1.13 -8.05 -13.46
N GLY A 40 -0.65 -6.80 -13.44
CA GLY A 40 0.70 -6.46 -12.99
C GLY A 40 0.94 -6.84 -11.53
N VAL A 41 -0.04 -6.57 -10.66
CA VAL A 41 0.02 -6.99 -9.24
C VAL A 41 0.04 -8.52 -9.13
N ALA A 42 -0.78 -9.24 -9.90
CA ALA A 42 -0.76 -10.70 -9.93
C ALA A 42 0.58 -11.28 -10.44
N ALA A 43 1.21 -10.61 -11.41
CA ALA A 43 2.49 -11.04 -11.96
C ALA A 43 3.63 -10.99 -10.94
N GLY A 44 3.50 -10.22 -9.85
CA GLY A 44 4.46 -10.21 -8.75
C GLY A 44 4.76 -11.62 -8.24
N PRO A 45 3.81 -12.30 -7.56
CA PRO A 45 4.02 -13.66 -7.07
C PRO A 45 3.92 -14.73 -8.17
N PHE A 46 3.09 -14.56 -9.20
CA PHE A 46 2.80 -15.64 -10.17
C PHE A 46 3.59 -15.56 -11.49
N GLY A 47 4.25 -14.43 -11.75
CA GLY A 47 5.12 -14.21 -12.91
C GLY A 47 4.42 -13.69 -14.17
N ASP A 48 5.24 -13.50 -15.19
CA ASP A 48 4.86 -12.88 -16.47
C ASP A 48 3.68 -13.52 -17.22
N PRO A 49 3.35 -14.81 -17.07
CA PRO A 49 2.14 -15.38 -17.68
C PRO A 49 0.85 -14.65 -17.31
N MET A 50 0.78 -14.00 -16.15
CA MET A 50 -0.37 -13.20 -15.71
C MET A 50 -0.62 -11.97 -16.61
N MET A 51 0.39 -11.52 -17.35
CA MET A 51 0.33 -10.36 -18.25
C MET A 51 -0.10 -10.70 -19.67
N ARG A 52 -0.51 -11.94 -19.97
CA ARG A 52 -0.98 -12.33 -21.31
C ARG A 52 -2.45 -11.94 -21.50
N GLY A 53 -2.71 -11.10 -22.50
CA GLY A 53 -4.06 -10.64 -22.82
C GLY A 53 -4.74 -9.89 -21.67
N ALA A 54 -6.04 -9.61 -21.80
CA ALA A 54 -6.88 -9.13 -20.72
C ALA A 54 -7.66 -10.29 -20.12
N SER A 55 -7.54 -10.51 -18.80
CA SER A 55 -8.18 -11.63 -18.11
C SER A 55 -8.76 -11.19 -16.76
N VAL A 56 -10.09 -11.25 -16.64
CA VAL A 56 -10.82 -10.91 -15.40
C VAL A 56 -10.41 -11.81 -14.22
N PRO A 57 -10.29 -13.15 -14.37
CA PRO A 57 -9.80 -13.99 -13.28
C PRO A 57 -8.41 -13.60 -12.77
N VAL A 58 -7.50 -13.21 -13.67
CA VAL A 58 -6.16 -12.76 -13.27
C VAL A 58 -6.22 -11.40 -12.57
N ALA A 59 -7.09 -10.49 -13.02
CA ALA A 59 -7.31 -9.23 -12.32
C ALA A 59 -7.85 -9.44 -10.89
N LEU A 60 -8.77 -10.41 -10.69
CA LEU A 60 -9.23 -10.79 -9.36
C LEU A 60 -8.10 -11.36 -8.49
N ALA A 61 -7.23 -12.20 -9.05
CA ALA A 61 -6.05 -12.69 -8.34
C ALA A 61 -5.13 -11.53 -7.91
N GLY A 62 -4.92 -10.54 -8.80
CA GLY A 62 -4.18 -9.33 -8.50
C GLY A 62 -4.79 -8.50 -7.37
N LEU A 63 -6.12 -8.39 -7.35
CA LEU A 63 -6.86 -7.69 -6.29
C LEU A 63 -6.67 -8.40 -4.93
N ILE A 64 -6.73 -9.74 -4.92
CA ILE A 64 -6.51 -10.53 -3.70
C ILE A 64 -5.07 -10.36 -3.20
N VAL A 65 -4.09 -10.44 -4.11
CA VAL A 65 -2.67 -10.23 -3.78
C VAL A 65 -2.45 -8.82 -3.21
N HIS A 66 -3.06 -7.80 -3.82
CA HIS A 66 -2.98 -6.41 -3.36
C HIS A 66 -3.44 -6.28 -1.90
N TYR A 67 -4.65 -6.75 -1.60
CA TYR A 67 -5.20 -6.66 -0.25
C TYR A 67 -4.50 -7.58 0.76
N ALA A 68 -3.94 -8.71 0.33
CA ALA A 68 -3.10 -9.54 1.17
C ALA A 68 -1.80 -8.82 1.58
N LEU A 69 -1.10 -8.22 0.62
CA LEU A 69 0.10 -7.41 0.88
C LEU A 69 -0.21 -6.21 1.77
N MET A 70 -1.29 -5.48 1.47
CA MET A 70 -1.72 -4.36 2.28
C MET A 70 -2.06 -4.79 3.72
N THR A 71 -2.70 -5.94 3.90
CA THR A 71 -2.98 -6.50 5.24
C THR A 71 -1.70 -6.77 6.01
N VAL A 72 -0.68 -7.34 5.37
CA VAL A 72 0.63 -7.56 6.00
C VAL A 72 1.26 -6.23 6.41
N MET A 73 1.32 -5.24 5.50
CA MET A 73 1.91 -3.93 5.76
C MET A 73 1.22 -3.18 6.90
N VAL A 74 -0.11 -3.16 6.91
CA VAL A 74 -0.91 -2.54 7.98
C VAL A 74 -0.71 -3.28 9.30
N THR A 75 -0.69 -4.62 9.28
CA THR A 75 -0.50 -5.42 10.49
C THR A 75 0.84 -5.11 11.15
N VAL A 76 1.92 -5.04 10.37
CA VAL A 76 3.25 -4.67 10.87
C VAL A 76 3.22 -3.30 11.53
N PHE A 77 2.63 -2.29 10.88
CA PHE A 77 2.54 -0.94 11.44
C PHE A 77 1.70 -0.88 12.73
N VAL A 78 0.55 -1.55 12.76
CA VAL A 78 -0.33 -1.61 13.93
C VAL A 78 0.38 -2.32 15.10
N LEU A 79 1.07 -3.42 14.85
CA LEU A 79 1.83 -4.13 15.88
C LEU A 79 3.02 -3.30 16.39
N ALA A 80 3.73 -2.62 15.49
CA ALA A 80 4.78 -1.67 15.86
C ALA A 80 4.23 -0.54 16.74
N ALA A 81 3.09 0.05 16.37
CA ALA A 81 2.45 1.12 17.12
C ALA A 81 2.02 0.69 18.54
N ARG A 82 1.64 -0.59 18.71
CA ARG A 82 1.33 -1.15 20.04
C ARG A 82 2.56 -1.31 20.92
N ARG A 83 3.70 -1.67 20.33
CA ARG A 83 4.95 -1.95 21.07
C ARG A 83 5.77 -0.70 21.33
N LEU A 84 5.76 0.24 20.39
CA LEU A 84 6.58 1.44 20.37
C LEU A 84 5.71 2.67 20.65
N ARG A 85 5.66 3.10 21.91
CA ARG A 85 4.79 4.20 22.35
C ARG A 85 5.04 5.52 21.60
N PHE A 86 6.26 5.76 21.10
CA PHE A 86 6.58 6.97 20.33
C PHE A 86 5.77 7.09 19.03
N ILE A 87 5.37 5.97 18.42
CA ILE A 87 4.50 5.96 17.23
C ILE A 87 3.15 6.56 17.59
N LEU A 88 2.60 6.17 18.75
CA LEU A 88 1.34 6.72 19.23
C LEU A 88 1.46 8.19 19.61
N VAL A 89 2.63 8.72 19.98
CA VAL A 89 2.77 10.16 20.29
C VAL A 89 2.51 11.03 19.06
N ARG A 90 3.05 10.64 17.89
CA ARG A 90 2.92 11.37 16.61
C ARG A 90 2.52 10.42 15.46
N PRO A 91 1.30 9.86 15.48
CA PRO A 91 0.94 8.74 14.63
C PRO A 91 0.88 9.09 13.14
N LEU A 92 0.53 10.33 12.79
CA LEU A 92 0.57 10.79 11.40
C LEU A 92 2.00 10.90 10.87
N LEU A 93 2.93 11.46 11.65
CA LEU A 93 4.35 11.56 11.27
C LEU A 93 4.96 10.18 11.06
N TRP A 94 4.71 9.24 11.98
CA TRP A 94 5.21 7.87 11.87
C TRP A 94 4.49 7.06 10.80
N GLY A 95 3.23 7.39 10.50
CA GLY A 95 2.52 6.87 9.34
C GLY A 95 3.19 7.30 8.03
N LEU A 96 3.51 8.58 7.87
CA LEU A 96 4.26 9.10 6.72
C LEU A 96 5.66 8.48 6.61
N ALA A 97 6.41 8.40 7.72
CA ALA A 97 7.73 7.78 7.74
C ALA A 97 7.68 6.29 7.35
N TYR A 98 6.66 5.57 7.82
CA TYR A 98 6.43 4.18 7.44
C TYR A 98 6.02 4.05 5.96
N GLY A 99 5.14 4.91 5.47
CA GLY A 99 4.80 5.00 4.04
C GLY A 99 6.04 5.22 3.18
N PHE A 100 6.94 6.12 3.59
CA PHE A 100 8.22 6.33 2.90
C PHE A 100 9.08 5.05 2.90
N ALA A 101 9.15 4.35 4.02
CA ALA A 101 9.86 3.07 4.10
C ALA A 101 9.25 2.00 3.18
N LEU A 102 7.92 1.95 3.05
CA LEU A 102 7.23 1.06 2.11
C LEU A 102 7.56 1.42 0.65
N TYR A 103 7.60 2.71 0.31
CA TYR A 103 8.03 3.16 -1.02
C TYR A 103 9.45 2.66 -1.32
N LEU A 104 10.39 2.86 -0.40
CA LEU A 104 11.76 2.37 -0.56
C LEU A 104 11.78 0.85 -0.76
N MET A 105 11.07 0.11 0.09
CA MET A 105 10.99 -1.34 -0.01
C MET A 105 10.43 -1.80 -1.37
N MET A 106 9.32 -1.22 -1.82
CA MET A 106 8.69 -1.62 -3.08
C MET A 106 9.54 -1.23 -4.28
N TYR A 107 9.97 0.03 -4.37
CA TYR A 107 10.62 0.57 -5.58
C TYR A 107 12.12 0.27 -5.68
N TRP A 108 12.79 -0.01 -4.56
CA TRP A 108 14.24 -0.23 -4.53
C TRP A 108 14.64 -1.65 -4.18
N VAL A 109 13.72 -2.48 -3.67
CA VAL A 109 14.01 -3.89 -3.33
C VAL A 109 13.11 -4.83 -4.12
N VAL A 110 11.79 -4.76 -3.92
CA VAL A 110 10.85 -5.75 -4.47
C VAL A 110 10.73 -5.65 -5.98
N LEU A 111 10.46 -4.46 -6.52
CA LEU A 111 10.28 -4.26 -7.96
C LEU A 111 11.57 -4.49 -8.76
N PRO A 112 12.76 -3.99 -8.34
CA PRO A 112 14.02 -4.33 -9.00
C PRO A 112 14.37 -5.82 -8.92
N ALA A 113 14.09 -6.48 -7.79
CA ALA A 113 14.33 -7.92 -7.68
C ALA A 113 13.42 -8.74 -8.60
N ARG A 114 12.21 -8.26 -8.86
CA ARG A 114 11.24 -8.96 -9.70
C ARG A 114 11.39 -8.65 -11.19
N TRP A 115 11.66 -7.39 -11.52
CA TRP A 115 11.78 -6.88 -12.89
C TRP A 115 12.99 -5.94 -13.02
N PRO A 116 14.21 -6.48 -13.02
CA PRO A 116 15.45 -5.68 -13.03
C PRO A 116 15.61 -4.84 -14.29
N GLU A 117 14.99 -5.24 -15.41
CA GLU A 117 15.03 -4.50 -16.68
C GLU A 117 14.12 -3.26 -16.68
N LEU A 118 13.14 -3.19 -15.77
CA LEU A 118 12.12 -2.14 -15.72
C LEU A 118 12.29 -1.15 -14.56
N PHE A 119 13.11 -1.49 -13.57
CA PHE A 119 13.29 -0.74 -12.33
C PHE A 119 14.78 -0.58 -11.97
N PRO A 120 15.16 0.52 -11.31
CA PRO A 120 14.29 1.56 -10.75
C PRO A 120 13.79 2.55 -11.80
N ARG A 121 12.51 2.95 -11.69
CA ARG A 121 11.97 4.08 -12.46
C ARG A 121 12.22 5.36 -11.67
N THR A 122 13.12 6.18 -12.16
CA THR A 122 13.57 7.42 -11.49
C THR A 122 13.04 8.69 -12.16
N GLY A 123 12.15 8.57 -13.13
CA GLY A 123 11.48 9.72 -13.74
C GLY A 123 10.70 10.52 -12.70
N LEU A 124 10.68 11.86 -12.84
CA LEU A 124 10.02 12.77 -11.89
C LEU A 124 8.55 12.37 -11.62
N TRP A 125 7.84 12.00 -12.69
CA TRP A 125 6.45 11.56 -12.60
C TRP A 125 6.31 10.19 -11.92
N ASP A 126 7.18 9.23 -12.21
CA ASP A 126 7.16 7.90 -11.58
C ASP A 126 7.43 7.97 -10.07
N VAL A 127 8.42 8.77 -9.66
CA VAL A 127 8.76 8.99 -8.26
C VAL A 127 7.64 9.78 -7.58
N GLY A 128 7.08 10.79 -8.24
CA GLY A 128 5.98 11.62 -7.73
C GLY A 128 4.73 10.80 -7.41
N ASP A 129 4.23 10.02 -8.38
CA ASP A 129 3.06 9.15 -8.20
C ASP A 129 3.30 8.12 -7.09
N ALA A 130 4.48 7.49 -7.08
CA ALA A 130 4.84 6.48 -6.10
C ALA A 130 4.88 7.04 -4.67
N LEU A 131 5.53 8.20 -4.47
CA LEU A 131 5.57 8.89 -3.19
C LEU A 131 4.19 9.35 -2.75
N PHE A 132 3.39 9.91 -3.66
CA PHE A 132 2.02 10.32 -3.34
C PHE A 132 1.20 9.13 -2.83
N SER A 133 1.23 8.01 -3.55
CA SER A 133 0.51 6.80 -3.17
C SER A 133 0.97 6.28 -1.80
N HIS A 134 2.28 6.13 -1.59
CA HIS A 134 2.79 5.53 -0.36
C HIS A 134 2.70 6.45 0.86
N LEU A 135 2.87 7.76 0.71
CA LEU A 135 2.80 8.71 1.82
C LEU A 135 1.35 9.08 2.13
N ILE A 136 0.59 9.46 1.11
CA ILE A 136 -0.73 10.08 1.28
C ILE A 136 -1.85 9.04 1.24
N CYS A 137 -1.80 8.08 0.32
CA CYS A 137 -2.83 7.04 0.21
C CYS A 137 -2.63 5.88 1.20
N VAL A 138 -1.39 5.63 1.63
CA VAL A 138 -1.06 4.52 2.53
C VAL A 138 -0.64 5.00 3.92
N GLY A 139 0.48 5.73 4.03
CA GLY A 139 1.08 6.08 5.31
C GLY A 139 0.19 6.95 6.20
N LEU A 140 -0.41 8.00 5.63
CA LEU A 140 -1.26 8.94 6.37
C LEU A 140 -2.54 8.26 6.90
N PRO A 141 -3.30 7.49 6.09
CA PRO A 141 -4.44 6.70 6.58
C PRO A 141 -4.06 5.70 7.66
N MET A 142 -2.94 4.97 7.52
CA MET A 142 -2.45 4.05 8.55
C MET A 142 -2.21 4.78 9.88
N GLY A 143 -1.54 5.93 9.85
CA GLY A 143 -1.30 6.78 11.01
C GLY A 143 -2.61 7.25 11.66
N TRP A 144 -3.57 7.69 10.85
CA TRP A 144 -4.88 8.12 11.32
C TRP A 144 -5.69 6.99 11.97
N VAL A 145 -5.71 5.80 11.35
CA VAL A 145 -6.41 4.63 11.89
C VAL A 145 -5.79 4.20 13.23
N VAL A 146 -4.47 4.16 13.32
CA VAL A 146 -3.76 3.87 14.58
C VAL A 146 -4.11 4.89 15.66
N ASN A 147 -4.13 6.18 15.33
CA ASN A 147 -4.50 7.25 16.26
C ASN A 147 -5.92 7.03 16.82
N ARG A 148 -6.89 6.74 15.95
CA ARG A 148 -8.30 6.52 16.32
C ARG A 148 -8.51 5.21 17.09
N ALA A 149 -7.86 4.14 16.68
CA ALA A 149 -8.15 2.81 17.18
C ALA A 149 -7.37 2.44 18.45
N LEU A 150 -6.16 2.99 18.64
CA LEU A 150 -5.24 2.59 19.72
C LEU A 150 -5.03 3.65 20.81
N ARG A 151 -5.27 4.95 20.58
CA ARG A 151 -5.09 5.97 21.63
C ARG A 151 -6.28 6.13 22.58
N GLY A 152 -7.44 5.54 22.25
CA GLY A 152 -8.69 5.80 23.00
C GLY A 152 -9.16 7.26 22.85
N PRO A 153 -10.42 7.58 23.20
CA PRO A 153 -10.84 8.98 23.30
C PRO A 153 -9.98 9.66 24.38
N ALA A 154 -9.47 10.85 24.08
CA ALA A 154 -8.86 11.69 25.10
C ALA A 154 -9.92 11.93 26.18
N VAL A 155 -9.63 11.56 27.43
CA VAL A 155 -10.46 11.96 28.56
C VAL A 155 -10.31 13.48 28.67
N PRO A 156 -11.40 14.26 28.59
CA PRO A 156 -11.37 15.72 28.65
C PRO A 156 -10.87 16.23 30.00
#